data_AF-A0A7S4ERS7-F1
#
_entry.id   AF-A0A7S4ERS7-F1
#
_cell.length_a   1.000
_cell.length_b   1.000
_cell.length_c   1.000
_cell.angle_alpha   90.00
_cell.angle_beta   90.00
_cell.angle_gamma   90.00
#
_symmetry.space_group_name_H-M   'P 1'
#
loop_
_entity.id
_entity.type
_entity.pdbx_description
1 polymer ?
#
loop_
_entity_poly.entity_id
_entity_poly.type
_entity_poly.pdbx_seq_one_letter_code
_entity_poly.pdbx_strand_id
1 'polypeptide(L)'
;VLDCNSTGGVLAATTVQVHGHGFWPDDPQCQFGDGPLTPATFVRSTLVLCETPRSVPEPASVLVSVYCGGVSSVAADDVLFSFYDPSAPTLTHSSTPAYAERRGGTQASLSGSGFRPAGAKLVCNVGGVRVPA
;
A
#
# COMPACT_ATOMS: atom_id res chain seq x y z
N VAL A 1 -4.03 12.82 1.49
CA VAL A 1 -4.32 12.03 0.26
C VAL A 1 -3.02 11.39 -0.16
N LEU A 2 -2.87 10.09 0.05
CA LEU A 2 -1.68 9.32 -0.30
C LEU A 2 -1.90 8.76 -1.70
N ASP A 3 -1.28 9.39 -2.70
CA ASP A 3 -1.31 8.89 -4.08
C ASP A 3 -0.29 7.74 -4.21
N CYS A 4 -0.74 6.52 -3.89
CA CYS A 4 0.05 5.30 -4.02
C CYS A 4 0.11 4.87 -5.49
N ASN A 5 0.97 5.50 -6.29
CA ASN A 5 1.34 5.02 -7.61
C ASN A 5 2.75 4.39 -7.57
N SER A 6 2.86 3.15 -7.09
CA SER A 6 4.06 2.34 -7.34
C SER A 6 3.73 0.86 -7.42
N THR A 7 3.71 0.34 -8.64
CA THR A 7 3.77 -1.10 -8.92
C THR A 7 5.19 -1.60 -8.62
N GLY A 8 5.46 -1.92 -7.36
CA GLY A 8 6.73 -2.46 -6.88
C GLY A 8 6.61 -3.94 -6.63
N GLY A 9 7.21 -4.75 -7.50
CA GLY A 9 7.39 -6.15 -7.20
C GLY A 9 8.37 -6.38 -6.06
N VAL A 10 8.28 -7.54 -5.39
CA VAL A 10 9.01 -8.02 -4.20
C VAL A 10 10.56 -7.91 -4.23
N LEU A 11 11.15 -7.26 -5.23
CA LEU A 11 12.59 -7.04 -5.36
C LEU A 11 13.00 -5.57 -5.61
N ALA A 12 12.05 -4.65 -5.78
CA ALA A 12 12.36 -3.25 -6.04
C ALA A 12 12.11 -2.41 -4.79
N ALA A 13 13.14 -1.68 -4.33
CA ALA A 13 12.93 -0.55 -3.45
C ALA A 13 11.98 0.42 -4.18
N THR A 14 10.76 0.56 -3.69
CA THR A 14 9.81 1.55 -4.16
C THR A 14 9.95 2.82 -3.33
N THR A 15 9.86 3.96 -3.99
CA THR A 15 9.84 5.26 -3.30
C THR A 15 8.41 5.60 -2.93
N VAL A 16 8.15 5.76 -1.63
CA VAL A 16 6.84 6.12 -1.07
C VAL A 16 6.86 7.58 -0.63
N GLN A 17 5.79 8.31 -0.97
CA GLN A 17 5.63 9.70 -0.56
C GLN A 17 4.90 9.78 0.78
N VAL A 18 5.60 10.21 1.84
CA VAL A 18 5.01 10.38 3.16
C VAL A 18 4.71 11.85 3.38
N HIS A 19 3.43 12.14 3.59
CA HIS A 19 2.93 13.47 3.88
C HIS A 19 2.74 13.63 5.38
N GLY A 20 3.13 14.78 5.91
CA GLY A 20 3.05 15.08 7.33
C GLY A 20 3.36 16.55 7.60
N HIS A 21 3.83 16.85 8.80
CA HIS A 21 4.18 18.20 9.21
C HIS A 21 5.44 18.22 10.07
N GLY A 22 6.22 19.28 9.92
CA GLY A 22 7.41 19.50 10.72
C GLY A 22 8.57 18.58 10.36
N PHE A 23 8.70 18.12 9.11
CA PHE A 23 9.90 17.42 8.67
C PHE A 23 11.09 18.39 8.51
N TRP A 24 12.32 17.88 8.66
CA TRP A 24 13.55 18.65 8.45
C TRP A 24 14.64 17.80 7.77
N PRO A 25 15.62 18.41 7.08
CA PRO A 25 16.57 17.70 6.21
C PRO A 25 17.70 16.95 6.94
N ASP A 26 17.64 16.82 8.26
CA ASP A 26 18.74 16.21 9.04
C ASP A 26 18.55 14.69 9.10
N ASP A 27 19.36 13.97 8.32
CA ASP A 27 19.36 12.50 8.16
C ASP A 27 17.95 11.86 8.25
N PRO A 28 17.06 12.17 7.29
CA PRO A 28 15.71 11.64 7.32
C PRO A 28 15.74 10.13 6.99
N GLN A 29 15.09 9.35 7.84
CA GLN A 29 14.99 7.89 7.73
C GLN A 29 13.53 7.45 7.90
N CYS A 30 13.15 6.35 7.27
CA CYS A 30 11.80 5.81 7.40
C CYS A 30 11.84 4.38 7.95
N GLN A 31 10.80 4.04 8.71
CA GLN A 31 10.60 2.70 9.23
C GLN A 31 9.22 2.21 8.87
N PHE A 32 9.14 0.96 8.44
CA PHE A 32 7.90 0.29 8.06
C PHE A 32 7.65 -0.84 9.06
N GLY A 33 6.70 -0.63 9.98
CA GLY A 33 6.46 -1.51 11.12
C GLY A 33 7.71 -1.65 11.99
N ASP A 34 8.03 -2.88 12.37
CA ASP A 34 9.27 -3.24 13.09
C ASP A 34 10.45 -3.53 12.15
N GLY A 35 10.36 -3.09 10.90
CA GLY A 35 11.40 -3.27 9.89
C GLY A 35 12.66 -2.43 10.13
N PRO A 36 13.71 -2.64 9.31
CA PRO A 36 14.93 -1.84 9.37
C PRO A 36 14.65 -0.38 8.98
N LEU A 37 15.47 0.53 9.50
CA LEU A 37 15.50 1.92 9.04
C LEU A 37 15.97 1.97 7.59
N THR A 38 15.26 2.76 6.80
CA THR A 38 15.49 2.95 5.37
C THR A 38 15.83 4.40 5.07
N PRO A 39 16.64 4.67 4.03
CA PRO A 39 16.95 6.03 3.63
C PRO A 39 15.68 6.78 3.22
N ALA A 40 15.63 8.07 3.55
CA ALA A 40 14.62 8.97 3.03
C ALA A 40 15.26 10.21 2.39
N THR A 41 14.52 10.86 1.50
CA THR A 41 14.89 12.15 0.92
C THR A 41 13.92 13.22 1.40
N PHE A 42 14.46 14.25 2.04
CA PHE A 42 13.66 15.41 2.43
C PHE A 42 13.29 16.23 1.18
N VAL A 43 11.99 16.52 1.01
CA VAL A 43 11.50 17.39 -0.07
C VAL A 43 11.06 18.74 0.48
N ARG A 44 10.25 18.73 1.55
CA ARG A 44 9.79 19.94 2.25
C ARG A 44 9.32 19.55 3.66
N SER A 45 9.04 20.54 4.50
CA SER A 45 8.57 20.33 5.88
C SER A 45 7.26 19.55 6.02
N THR A 46 6.60 19.25 4.90
CA THR A 46 5.36 18.45 4.84
C THR A 46 5.43 17.22 3.94
N LEU A 47 6.59 16.93 3.33
CA LEU A 47 6.76 15.79 2.43
C LEU A 47 8.19 15.24 2.49
N VAL A 48 8.28 13.93 2.68
CA VAL A 48 9.52 13.14 2.55
C VAL A 48 9.29 11.95 1.62
N LEU A 49 10.35 11.53 0.92
CA LEU A 49 10.35 10.36 0.06
C LEU A 49 11.09 9.23 0.77
N CYS A 50 10.38 8.18 1.16
CA CYS A 50 10.95 7.02 1.84
C CYS A 50 11.24 5.90 0.84
N GLU A 51 12.41 5.27 0.91
CA GLU A 51 12.67 4.03 0.18
C GLU A 51 12.12 2.84 0.96
N THR A 52 11.33 1.96 0.34
CA THR A 52 10.84 0.77 1.02
C THR A 52 11.95 -0.28 1.20
N PRO A 53 11.95 -1.04 2.31
CA PRO A 53 12.92 -2.11 2.50
C PRO A 53 12.74 -3.20 1.44
N ARG A 54 13.85 -3.80 0.99
CA ARG A 54 13.86 -4.84 -0.06
C ARG A 54 13.34 -6.20 0.40
N SER A 55 13.36 -6.45 1.71
CA SER A 55 12.93 -7.72 2.32
C SER A 55 11.91 -7.42 3.40
N VAL A 56 10.64 -7.62 3.10
CA VAL A 56 9.58 -7.62 4.12
C VAL A 56 9.18 -9.07 4.37
N PRO A 57 9.22 -9.56 5.62
CA PRO A 57 9.04 -10.98 5.92
C PRO A 57 7.69 -11.57 5.51
N GLU A 58 6.63 -10.76 5.41
CA GLU A 58 5.26 -11.21 5.16
C GLU A 58 4.46 -10.09 4.46
N PRO A 59 3.44 -10.41 3.64
CA PRO A 59 2.46 -9.42 3.18
C PRO A 59 1.65 -8.92 4.39
N ALA A 60 2.08 -7.80 4.95
CA ALA A 60 1.47 -7.18 6.11
C ALA A 60 1.20 -5.70 5.88
N SER A 61 0.09 -5.23 6.45
CA SER A 61 -0.17 -3.81 6.64
C SER A 61 0.62 -3.32 7.84
N VAL A 62 1.58 -2.43 7.62
CA VAL A 62 2.46 -1.91 8.66
C VAL A 62 2.37 -0.40 8.77
N LEU A 63 2.59 0.15 9.96
CA LEU A 63 2.65 1.59 10.15
C LEU A 63 3.95 2.16 9.54
N VAL A 64 3.87 3.39 9.02
CA VAL A 64 5.05 4.11 8.52
C VAL A 64 5.44 5.21 9.50
N SER A 65 6.68 5.14 9.99
CA SER A 65 7.28 6.12 10.90
C SER A 65 8.43 6.85 10.21
N VAL A 66 8.54 8.15 10.43
CA VAL A 66 9.63 8.98 9.87
C VAL A 66 10.50 9.49 11.01
N TYR A 67 11.80 9.29 10.90
CA TYR A 67 12.81 9.76 11.83
C TYR A 67 13.60 10.87 11.16
N CYS A 68 13.86 11.96 11.86
CA CYS A 68 14.73 13.04 11.39
C CYS A 68 15.67 13.39 12.55
N GLY A 69 16.99 13.36 12.34
CA GLY A 69 17.99 13.65 13.38
C GLY A 69 17.84 12.81 14.66
N GLY A 70 17.36 11.57 14.54
CA GLY A 70 17.12 10.65 15.68
C GLY A 70 15.83 10.88 16.46
N VAL A 71 15.00 11.87 16.10
CA VAL A 71 13.66 12.06 16.69
C VAL A 71 12.62 11.38 15.81
N SER A 72 11.75 10.56 16.40
CA SER A 72 10.63 9.95 15.70
C SER A 72 9.47 10.93 15.56
N SER A 73 9.03 11.15 14.34
CA SER A 73 7.73 11.69 14.01
C SER A 73 6.86 10.55 13.48
N VAL A 74 5.94 10.08 14.31
CA VAL A 74 4.91 9.14 13.86
C VAL A 74 3.90 9.95 13.07
N ALA A 75 3.55 9.49 11.86
CA ALA A 75 2.45 10.10 11.12
C ALA A 75 1.21 10.09 12.04
N ALA A 76 0.59 11.27 12.24
CA ALA A 76 -0.47 11.45 13.24
C ALA A 76 -1.76 10.67 12.95
N ASP A 77 -1.86 10.10 11.75
CA ASP A 77 -2.92 9.19 11.35
C ASP A 77 -2.28 7.81 11.19
N ASP A 78 -2.92 6.75 11.69
CA ASP A 78 -2.52 5.34 11.54
C ASP A 78 -2.46 4.91 10.06
N VAL A 79 -1.53 5.48 9.30
CA VAL A 79 -1.33 5.23 7.89
C VAL A 79 -0.66 3.86 7.77
N LEU A 80 -1.48 2.88 7.40
CA LEU A 80 -1.03 1.55 7.10
C LEU A 80 -0.53 1.48 5.64
N PHE A 81 0.68 0.97 5.48
CA PHE A 81 1.28 0.61 4.20
C PHE A 81 1.27 -0.91 4.06
N SER A 82 0.66 -1.41 2.99
CA SER A 82 0.54 -2.85 2.73
C SER A 82 1.56 -3.33 1.70
N PHE A 83 2.38 -4.30 2.08
CA PHE A 83 3.23 -5.02 1.14
C PHE A 83 2.45 -6.11 0.40
N TYR A 84 2.67 -6.26 -0.90
CA TYR A 84 2.04 -7.30 -1.72
C TYR A 84 3.06 -7.99 -2.61
N ASP A 85 2.81 -9.27 -2.91
CA ASP A 85 3.64 -10.07 -3.80
C ASP A 85 3.09 -10.02 -5.25
N PRO A 86 3.85 -9.48 -6.23
CA PRO A 86 3.45 -9.45 -7.64
C PRO A 86 3.55 -10.81 -8.33
N SER A 87 4.14 -11.83 -7.69
CA SER A 87 4.26 -13.19 -8.22
C SER A 87 3.16 -14.09 -7.66
N ALA A 88 2.58 -13.72 -6.51
CA ALA A 88 1.45 -14.43 -5.94
C ALA A 88 0.23 -14.41 -6.89
N PRO A 89 -0.40 -15.58 -7.12
CA PRO A 89 -1.64 -15.66 -7.88
C PRO A 89 -2.79 -15.03 -7.11
N THR A 90 -3.67 -14.32 -7.82
CA THR A 90 -4.93 -13.81 -7.23
C THR A 90 -5.92 -14.97 -7.12
N LEU A 91 -6.29 -15.32 -5.89
CA LEU A 91 -7.25 -16.38 -5.59
C LEU A 91 -8.51 -15.76 -5.00
N THR A 92 -9.66 -16.02 -5.60
CA THR A 92 -10.95 -15.64 -5.02
C THR A 92 -11.51 -16.83 -4.26
N HIS A 93 -11.78 -16.68 -2.97
CA HIS A 93 -12.35 -17.73 -2.12
C HIS A 93 -13.88 -17.67 -2.06
N SER A 94 -14.46 -16.48 -1.93
CA SER A 94 -15.91 -16.34 -1.85
C SER A 94 -16.38 -14.99 -2.37
N SER A 95 -17.68 -14.95 -2.69
CA SER A 95 -18.41 -13.74 -3.04
C SER A 95 -19.65 -13.62 -2.17
N THR A 96 -19.88 -12.45 -1.59
CA THR A 96 -21.08 -12.16 -0.81
C THR A 96 -21.77 -10.90 -1.37
N PRO A 97 -23.02 -11.01 -1.85
CA PRO A 97 -23.83 -12.22 -1.96
C PRO A 97 -23.34 -13.18 -3.05
N ALA A 98 -23.68 -14.47 -2.94
CA ALA A 98 -23.35 -15.49 -3.93
C ALA A 98 -24.27 -15.45 -5.18
N TYR A 99 -25.26 -14.54 -5.17
CA TYR A 99 -26.24 -14.35 -6.22
C TYR A 99 -26.52 -12.86 -6.40
N ALA A 100 -26.81 -12.46 -7.64
CA ALA A 100 -27.15 -11.10 -8.02
C ALA A 100 -28.18 -11.13 -9.13
N GLU A 101 -28.95 -10.04 -9.27
CA GLU A 101 -29.88 -9.92 -10.40
C GLU A 101 -29.11 -9.81 -11.72
N ARG A 102 -29.62 -10.47 -12.77
CA ARG A 102 -29.02 -10.42 -14.11
C ARG A 102 -28.97 -8.99 -14.69
N ARG A 103 -29.86 -8.11 -14.23
CA ARG A 103 -29.92 -6.70 -14.64
C ARG A 103 -28.80 -5.86 -14.01
N GLY A 104 -28.04 -6.41 -13.07
CA GLY A 104 -26.97 -5.71 -12.35
C GLY A 104 -27.49 -4.93 -11.14
N GLY A 105 -26.63 -4.08 -10.57
CA GLY A 105 -26.96 -3.20 -9.43
C GLY A 105 -26.65 -3.78 -8.05
N THR A 106 -26.25 -5.06 -7.97
CA THR A 106 -25.83 -5.69 -6.70
C THR A 106 -24.34 -5.41 -6.44
N GLN A 107 -24.02 -4.83 -5.29
CA GLN A 107 -22.64 -4.75 -4.81
C GLN A 107 -22.22 -6.11 -4.24
N ALA A 108 -21.16 -6.70 -4.80
CA ALA A 108 -20.60 -7.97 -4.34
C ALA A 108 -19.26 -7.74 -3.64
N SER A 109 -19.13 -8.26 -2.43
CA SER A 109 -17.88 -8.31 -1.69
C SER A 109 -17.16 -9.62 -2.02
N LEU A 110 -15.98 -9.51 -2.62
CA LEU A 110 -15.11 -10.66 -2.90
C LEU A 110 -14.09 -10.83 -1.77
N SER A 111 -13.91 -12.06 -1.30
CA SER A 111 -12.84 -12.43 -0.37
C SER A 111 -11.88 -13.41 -1.02
N GLY A 112 -10.61 -13.39 -0.62
CA GLY A 112 -9.54 -14.08 -1.34
C GLY A 112 -8.16 -13.56 -0.98
N SER A 113 -7.15 -13.97 -1.74
CA SER A 113 -5.74 -13.59 -1.55
C SER A 113 -5.10 -13.12 -2.86
N GLY A 114 -3.97 -12.41 -2.76
CA GLY A 114 -3.24 -11.91 -3.93
C GLY A 114 -3.97 -10.80 -4.70
N PHE A 115 -4.95 -10.13 -4.07
CA PHE A 115 -5.55 -8.92 -4.62
C PHE A 115 -4.52 -7.79 -4.58
N ARG A 116 -4.12 -7.31 -5.75
CA ARG A 116 -3.15 -6.23 -5.86
C ARG A 116 -3.88 -4.89 -5.80
N PRO A 117 -3.36 -3.89 -5.08
CA PRO A 117 -3.90 -2.54 -5.13
C PRO A 117 -3.66 -1.95 -6.52
N ALA A 118 -4.61 -2.20 -7.43
CA ALA A 118 -4.55 -1.72 -8.82
C ALA A 118 -5.43 -0.48 -9.04
N GLY A 119 -6.07 0.03 -7.98
CA GLY A 119 -7.04 1.13 -8.04
C GLY A 119 -8.11 0.86 -9.09
N ALA A 120 -8.38 1.85 -9.95
CA ALA A 120 -9.35 1.75 -11.05
C ALA A 120 -9.01 0.70 -12.13
N LYS A 121 -7.82 0.07 -12.08
CA LYS A 121 -7.46 -1.04 -12.97
C LYS A 121 -7.91 -2.40 -12.43
N LEU A 122 -8.42 -2.48 -11.20
CA LEU A 122 -9.01 -3.70 -10.67
C LEU A 122 -10.35 -3.95 -11.37
N VAL A 123 -10.50 -5.15 -11.94
CA VAL A 123 -11.69 -5.54 -12.70
C VAL A 123 -12.15 -6.91 -12.22
N CYS A 124 -13.44 -7.04 -11.94
CA CYS A 124 -14.06 -8.32 -11.68
C CYS A 124 -14.55 -8.93 -12.99
N ASN A 125 -14.25 -10.22 -13.21
CA ASN A 125 -14.78 -10.97 -14.34
C ASN A 125 -15.90 -11.89 -13.87
N VAL A 126 -17.13 -11.60 -14.27
CA VAL A 126 -18.33 -12.37 -13.90
C VAL A 126 -18.87 -13.05 -15.16
N GLY A 127 -18.63 -14.35 -15.30
CA GLY A 127 -19.13 -15.13 -16.44
C GLY A 127 -18.66 -14.63 -17.82
N GLY A 128 -17.49 -14.00 -17.89
CA GLY A 128 -16.93 -13.40 -19.12
C GLY A 128 -17.16 -11.90 -19.27
N VAL A 129 -17.96 -11.30 -18.40
CA VAL A 129 -18.22 -9.84 -18.38
C VAL A 129 -17.26 -9.15 -17.42
N ARG A 130 -16.54 -8.14 -17.93
CA ARG A 130 -15.62 -7.30 -17.15
C ARG A 130 -16.36 -6.13 -16.53
N VAL A 131 -16.33 -6.01 -15.20
CA VAL A 131 -16.90 -4.88 -14.45
C VAL A 131 -15.84 -4.24 -13.55
N PRO A 132 -15.85 -2.91 -13.38
CA PRO A 132 -14.96 -2.24 -12.43
C PRO A 132 -15.29 -2.67 -11.00
N ALA A 133 -14.25 -2.77 -10.16
CA ALA A 133 -14.39 -3.04 -8.74
C ALA A 133 -14.59 -1.77 -7.91
#